data_AF-A0A1Q5PRU5-F1
#
_entry.id   AF-A0A1Q5PRU5-F1
#
_cell.length_a   1.000
_cell.length_b   1.000
_cell.length_c   1.000
_cell.angle_alpha   90.00
_cell.angle_beta   90.00
_cell.angle_gamma   90.00
#
_symmetry.space_group_name_H-M   'P 1'
#
loop_
_entity.id
_entity.type
_entity.pdbx_description
1 polymer ?
#
loop_
_entity_poly.entity_id
_entity_poly.type
_entity_poly.pdbx_seq_one_letter_code
_entity_poly.pdbx_strand_id
1 'polypeptide(L)'
;MSSLLPLGLFGRPISLVGPTAITTTVVAFILSLLLAGLLVSKRQKKRPIWWRLGGLGLGVAATLMAFVILVNAMIGFYPTTTELIDEDGSIPVTEVKQLSPLTPPLSQQHAGREQLLEAPQSISAQAGKEWHPEYAVSAGNNGAVRLLTEFTGPLSGITLPVYIWAPRGFNLNNPAGQPKYRVIQLLHGSPGNAEGSQHVLRAGDLLQNAIDQGKIPPTIMVFPDLNVDGREPDCVDLQDRPRVETWAAKEIPTMIRSLFPQVSDQRSDWTLMGVSAGAYCAVRTGLAHPEVFGSIVSFSGYNRPIIGLLTQADVETYNANTLTTIIALPRKYPSRVLLASNSSDADADRVAFAVNEISLLPGDEFAKLTLTGGHNWGAWSDGFPDAMSWLAGDRTIGRIQPLGKGLGANHASVNAPTEGWWGIRSVIMIVLIAVISLMLSFFTVSFGKRPLPTRHAESTRLRNLRVFLPHYLLSLMLVAASSVLLVLTMFMIFNANLEFYASWQDVVREVGVLLATR
;
A
#
# COMPACT_ATOMS: atom_id res chain seq x y z
N MET A 1 31.37 -22.27 -0.57
CA MET A 1 30.45 -23.05 0.29
C MET A 1 29.04 -22.63 -0.09
N SER A 2 28.45 -23.31 -1.06
CA SER A 2 27.32 -22.81 -1.88
C SER A 2 26.19 -23.84 -1.97
N SER A 3 25.79 -24.43 -0.83
CA SER A 3 24.80 -25.52 -0.84
C SER A 3 24.07 -25.73 0.49
N LEU A 4 23.63 -24.65 1.15
CA LEU A 4 22.76 -24.73 2.32
C LEU A 4 21.68 -23.63 2.29
N LEU A 5 20.93 -23.55 1.18
CA LEU A 5 19.65 -22.85 1.16
C LEU A 5 18.57 -23.76 1.77
N PRO A 6 17.64 -23.25 2.59
CA PRO A 6 16.50 -24.04 3.04
C PRO A 6 15.56 -24.26 1.85
N LEU A 7 15.78 -25.35 1.12
CA LEU A 7 14.80 -25.91 0.18
C LEU A 7 13.52 -26.20 0.99
N GLY A 8 12.42 -25.53 0.63
CA GLY A 8 11.11 -25.83 1.19
C GLY A 8 10.75 -27.32 1.02
N LEU A 9 9.81 -27.80 1.83
CA LEU A 9 9.21 -29.13 1.65
C LEU A 9 8.79 -29.29 0.18
N PHE A 10 9.45 -30.21 -0.54
CA PHE A 10 9.23 -30.57 -1.95
C PHE A 10 9.81 -29.66 -3.05
N GLY A 11 10.73 -28.74 -2.76
CA GLY A 11 11.52 -28.06 -3.82
C GLY A 11 10.78 -27.00 -4.63
N ARG A 12 9.67 -26.45 -4.11
CA ARG A 12 9.00 -25.25 -4.65
C ARG A 12 9.10 -24.10 -3.64
N PRO A 13 9.23 -22.83 -4.08
CA PRO A 13 9.19 -21.68 -3.18
C PRO A 13 7.84 -21.65 -2.45
N ILE A 14 7.88 -21.37 -1.15
CA ILE A 14 6.68 -21.30 -0.32
C ILE A 14 6.04 -19.93 -0.55
N SER A 15 4.76 -19.91 -0.95
CA SER A 15 3.98 -18.67 -1.03
C SER A 15 3.87 -18.07 0.37
N LEU A 16 4.22 -16.79 0.50
CA LEU A 16 4.01 -16.01 1.72
C LEU A 16 2.75 -15.14 1.64
N VAL A 17 1.90 -15.39 0.63
CA VAL A 17 0.66 -14.67 0.35
C VAL A 17 -0.53 -15.63 0.28
N GLY A 18 -1.71 -15.09 0.57
CA GLY A 18 -2.98 -15.80 0.42
C GLY A 18 -3.35 -16.76 1.57
N PRO A 19 -4.47 -17.50 1.43
CA PRO A 19 -5.09 -18.24 2.54
C PRO A 19 -4.19 -19.30 3.18
N THR A 20 -3.34 -19.97 2.39
CA THR A 20 -2.45 -21.03 2.86
C THR A 20 -1.32 -20.51 3.74
N ALA A 21 -0.73 -19.36 3.41
CA ALA A 21 0.25 -18.67 4.25
C ALA A 21 -0.36 -18.27 5.59
N ILE A 22 -1.59 -17.76 5.58
CA ILE A 22 -2.35 -17.38 6.77
C ILE A 22 -2.61 -18.60 7.66
N THR A 23 -3.16 -19.69 7.13
CA THR A 23 -3.47 -20.89 7.92
C THR A 23 -2.22 -21.49 8.54
N THR A 24 -1.13 -21.59 7.78
CA THR A 24 0.14 -22.16 8.25
C THR A 24 0.72 -21.31 9.39
N THR A 25 0.68 -19.98 9.25
CA THR A 25 1.15 -19.04 10.26
C THR A 25 0.36 -19.14 11.56
N VAL A 26 -0.97 -19.20 11.48
CA VAL A 26 -1.85 -19.34 12.65
C VAL A 26 -1.56 -20.63 13.41
N VAL A 27 -1.39 -21.75 12.71
CA VAL A 27 -1.06 -23.04 13.34
C VAL A 27 0.31 -23.00 14.02
N ALA A 28 1.34 -22.49 13.33
CA ALA A 28 2.69 -22.37 13.89
C ALA A 28 2.74 -21.43 15.12
N PHE A 29 1.97 -20.34 15.07
CA PHE A 29 1.82 -19.40 16.18
C PHE A 29 1.20 -20.06 17.43
N ILE A 30 0.08 -20.78 17.27
CA ILE A 30 -0.59 -21.49 18.37
C ILE A 30 0.34 -22.53 18.99
N LEU A 31 1.03 -23.33 18.17
CA LEU A 31 1.97 -24.35 18.66
C LEU A 31 3.13 -23.72 19.44
N SER A 32 3.65 -22.58 18.97
CA SER A 32 4.74 -21.86 19.62
C SER A 32 4.32 -21.25 20.97
N LEU A 33 3.10 -20.70 21.05
CA LEU A 33 2.56 -20.21 22.33
C LEU A 33 2.33 -21.35 23.33
N LEU A 34 1.82 -22.50 22.89
CA LEU A 34 1.65 -23.68 23.75
C LEU A 34 3.01 -24.17 24.27
N LEU A 35 4.04 -24.21 23.42
CA LEU A 35 5.39 -24.56 23.82
C LEU A 35 5.98 -23.54 24.79
N ALA A 36 5.83 -22.24 24.51
CA ALA A 36 6.25 -21.16 25.40
C ALA A 36 5.59 -21.26 26.78
N GLY A 37 4.27 -21.45 26.83
CA GLY A 37 3.52 -21.71 28.06
C GLY A 37 4.05 -22.94 28.81
N LEU A 38 4.42 -24.01 28.09
CA LEU A 38 4.98 -25.22 28.69
C LEU A 38 6.35 -24.98 29.32
N LEU A 39 7.21 -24.23 28.64
CA LEU A 39 8.55 -23.86 29.13
C LEU A 39 8.48 -22.97 30.38
N VAL A 40 7.51 -22.06 30.45
CA VAL A 40 7.29 -21.19 31.63
C VAL A 40 6.63 -21.96 32.79
N SER A 41 5.66 -22.85 32.48
CA SER A 41 4.86 -23.56 33.48
C SER A 41 5.59 -24.61 34.31
N LYS A 42 6.68 -25.21 33.80
CA LYS A 42 7.34 -26.34 34.46
C LYS A 42 8.01 -25.88 35.77
N ARG A 43 7.32 -26.11 36.90
CA ARG A 43 7.90 -26.08 38.25
C ARG A 43 8.84 -27.28 38.43
N GLN A 44 10.14 -27.08 38.21
CA GLN A 44 11.14 -28.07 38.61
C GLN A 44 12.33 -27.40 39.30
N LYS A 45 12.68 -27.89 40.49
CA LYS A 45 13.80 -27.44 41.34
C LYS A 45 15.17 -27.39 40.63
N LYS A 46 15.31 -27.96 39.43
CA LYS A 46 16.59 -28.18 38.74
C LYS A 46 16.78 -27.43 37.42
N ARG A 47 15.79 -26.68 36.90
CA ARG A 47 15.98 -25.93 35.64
C ARG A 47 16.32 -24.45 35.92
N PRO A 48 17.38 -23.91 35.28
CA PRO A 48 17.78 -22.53 35.49
C PRO A 48 16.75 -21.54 34.90
N ILE A 49 16.78 -20.31 35.42
CA ILE A 49 15.91 -19.18 35.00
C ILE A 49 15.90 -18.97 33.47
N TRP A 50 17.01 -19.32 32.79
CA TRP A 50 17.18 -19.28 31.34
C TRP A 50 16.12 -20.05 30.55
N TRP A 51 15.52 -21.13 31.09
CA TRP A 51 14.43 -21.84 30.41
C TRP A 51 13.13 -21.05 30.37
N ARG A 52 12.84 -20.26 31.41
CA ARG A 52 11.66 -19.38 31.44
C ARG A 52 11.86 -18.15 30.58
N LEU A 53 13.07 -17.60 30.59
CA LEU A 53 13.48 -16.54 29.67
C LEU A 53 13.39 -17.01 28.21
N GLY A 54 13.84 -18.24 27.92
CA GLY A 54 13.70 -18.86 26.60
C GLY A 54 12.24 -19.10 26.20
N GLY A 55 11.38 -19.53 27.13
CA GLY A 55 9.94 -19.65 26.89
C GLY A 55 9.25 -18.31 26.59
N LEU A 56 9.56 -17.28 27.37
CA LEU A 56 9.07 -15.92 27.13
C LEU A 56 9.57 -15.37 25.78
N GLY A 57 10.87 -15.54 25.50
CA GLY A 57 11.48 -15.14 24.23
C GLY A 57 10.86 -15.85 23.03
N LEU A 58 10.57 -17.16 23.15
CA LEU A 58 9.85 -17.92 22.13
C LEU A 58 8.44 -17.38 21.88
N GLY A 59 7.69 -17.06 22.94
CA GLY A 59 6.34 -16.49 22.81
C GLY A 59 6.33 -15.13 22.10
N VAL A 60 7.28 -14.26 22.47
CA VAL A 60 7.49 -12.95 21.83
C VAL A 60 7.86 -13.12 20.36
N ALA A 61 8.87 -13.93 20.06
CA ALA A 61 9.34 -14.18 18.70
C ALA A 61 8.22 -14.77 17.83
N ALA A 62 7.44 -15.71 18.36
CA ALA A 62 6.31 -16.30 17.63
C ALA A 62 5.22 -15.28 17.33
N THR A 63 4.88 -14.40 18.27
CA THR A 63 3.87 -13.34 18.05
C THR A 63 4.35 -12.32 17.01
N LEU A 64 5.62 -11.90 17.08
CA LEU A 64 6.21 -10.99 16.10
C LEU A 64 6.25 -11.62 14.71
N MET A 65 6.74 -12.86 14.60
CA MET A 65 6.82 -13.57 13.33
C MET A 65 5.43 -13.78 12.73
N ALA A 66 4.45 -14.18 13.54
CA ALA A 66 3.07 -14.34 13.08
C ALA A 66 2.46 -13.02 12.59
N PHE A 67 2.71 -11.91 13.31
CA PHE A 67 2.27 -10.59 12.90
C PHE A 67 2.89 -10.17 11.56
N VAL A 68 4.21 -10.29 11.41
CA VAL A 68 4.92 -9.92 10.18
C VAL A 68 4.44 -10.76 8.99
N ILE A 69 4.33 -12.08 9.14
CA ILE A 69 3.87 -12.94 8.04
C ILE A 69 2.41 -12.67 7.70
N LEU A 70 1.55 -12.39 8.69
CA LEU A 70 0.14 -12.08 8.43
C LEU A 70 -0.02 -10.75 7.67
N VAL A 71 0.76 -9.74 8.05
CA VAL A 71 0.82 -8.45 7.35
C VAL A 71 1.35 -8.64 5.93
N ASN A 72 2.46 -9.39 5.76
CA ASN A 72 3.00 -9.74 4.45
C ASN A 72 1.97 -10.45 3.58
N ALA A 73 1.24 -11.42 4.14
CA ALA A 73 0.26 -12.20 3.40
C ALA A 73 -0.98 -11.39 2.97
N MET A 74 -1.22 -10.25 3.62
CA MET A 74 -2.33 -9.34 3.28
C MET A 74 -1.89 -8.23 2.31
N ILE A 75 -0.68 -7.69 2.50
CA ILE A 75 -0.19 -6.51 1.75
C ILE A 75 0.66 -6.93 0.54
N GLY A 76 1.31 -8.10 0.59
CA GLY A 76 2.12 -8.65 -0.49
C GLY A 76 3.54 -8.09 -0.56
N PHE A 77 4.18 -7.77 0.59
CA PHE A 77 5.57 -7.25 0.61
C PHE A 77 6.55 -8.20 -0.09
N TYR A 78 6.46 -9.49 0.23
CA TYR A 78 7.27 -10.57 -0.33
C TYR A 78 6.35 -11.70 -0.79
N PRO A 79 6.00 -11.78 -2.08
CA PRO A 79 5.28 -12.90 -2.67
C PRO A 79 5.84 -14.28 -2.29
N THR A 80 7.16 -14.41 -2.23
CA THR A 80 7.84 -15.69 -2.06
C THR A 80 8.97 -15.65 -1.03
N THR A 81 9.34 -16.81 -0.48
CA THR A 81 10.46 -16.93 0.46
C THR A 81 11.82 -16.55 -0.11
N THR A 82 11.97 -16.50 -1.44
CA THR A 82 13.21 -16.12 -2.13
C THR A 82 13.48 -14.62 -2.08
N GLU A 83 12.44 -13.78 -2.04
CA GLU A 83 12.56 -12.32 -1.92
C GLU A 83 12.79 -11.87 -0.47
N LEU A 84 12.53 -12.76 0.51
CA LEU A 84 12.80 -12.52 1.93
C LEU A 84 14.30 -12.54 2.28
N ILE A 85 15.12 -13.09 1.38
CA ILE A 85 16.57 -13.27 1.52
C ILE A 85 17.23 -12.41 0.44
N ASP A 86 17.13 -11.09 0.58
CA ASP A 86 17.85 -10.17 -0.31
C ASP A 86 19.28 -9.96 0.23
N GLU A 87 20.29 -10.30 -0.58
CA GLU A 87 21.71 -10.35 -0.18
C GLU A 87 22.38 -8.97 -0.06
N ASP A 88 21.73 -7.89 -0.52
CA ASP A 88 22.38 -6.59 -0.75
C ASP A 88 21.96 -5.50 0.27
N GLY A 89 21.85 -5.85 1.55
CA GLY A 89 21.33 -5.02 2.66
C GLY A 89 21.97 -3.64 2.88
N SER A 90 21.78 -2.69 1.95
CA SER A 90 22.18 -1.30 2.06
C SER A 90 21.00 -0.37 1.81
N ILE A 91 20.37 0.10 2.89
CA ILE A 91 19.57 1.34 2.86
C ILE A 91 20.41 2.40 3.58
N PRO A 92 21.15 3.27 2.88
CA PRO A 92 21.73 4.44 3.51
C PRO A 92 20.64 5.47 3.77
N VAL A 93 20.58 5.97 5.01
CA VAL A 93 19.82 7.16 5.37
C VAL A 93 20.42 8.35 4.62
N THR A 94 19.71 8.90 3.64
CA THR A 94 20.19 10.06 2.87
C THR A 94 19.94 11.37 3.60
N GLU A 95 20.99 12.18 3.66
CA GLU A 95 21.01 13.59 4.04
C GLU A 95 19.93 14.41 3.32
N VAL A 96 19.34 15.40 4.02
CA VAL A 96 18.33 16.31 3.46
C VAL A 96 18.98 17.17 2.38
N LYS A 97 18.82 16.80 1.10
CA LYS A 97 19.20 17.63 -0.04
C LYS A 97 18.33 18.89 -0.04
N GLN A 98 18.92 20.07 0.20
CA GLN A 98 18.19 21.33 0.15
C GLN A 98 17.64 21.59 -1.26
N LEU A 99 16.35 21.94 -1.32
CA LEU A 99 15.68 22.35 -2.55
C LEU A 99 16.32 23.65 -3.04
N SER A 100 16.85 23.65 -4.27
CA SER A 100 17.21 24.90 -4.95
C SER A 100 15.92 25.67 -5.30
N PRO A 101 15.90 27.01 -5.19
CA PRO A 101 14.75 27.80 -5.63
C PRO A 101 14.48 27.55 -7.12
N LEU A 102 13.23 27.17 -7.40
CA LEU A 102 12.71 26.96 -8.76
C LEU A 102 13.01 28.20 -9.60
N THR A 103 13.88 28.04 -10.60
CA THR A 103 14.04 29.04 -11.65
C THR A 103 13.08 28.65 -12.76
N PRO A 104 11.99 29.41 -13.02
CA PRO A 104 11.01 29.05 -14.03
C PRO A 104 11.69 29.02 -15.41
N PRO A 105 11.67 27.90 -16.16
CA PRO A 105 12.18 27.91 -17.52
C PRO A 105 11.15 28.54 -18.46
N LEU A 106 11.64 29.54 -19.19
CA LEU A 106 11.28 30.02 -20.53
C LEU A 106 9.81 29.83 -20.97
N SER A 107 9.15 30.98 -21.13
CA SER A 107 7.83 31.16 -21.72
C SER A 107 7.64 30.37 -23.02
N GLN A 108 7.02 29.19 -22.95
CA GLN A 108 6.28 28.66 -24.08
C GLN A 108 4.91 29.35 -24.11
N GLN A 109 4.46 29.69 -25.31
CA GLN A 109 3.16 30.34 -25.52
C GLN A 109 2.05 29.36 -25.11
N HIS A 110 1.41 29.58 -23.96
CA HIS A 110 0.34 28.71 -23.43
C HIS A 110 -1.03 28.90 -24.12
N ALA A 111 -1.08 29.72 -25.18
CA ALA A 111 -2.31 30.03 -25.90
C ALA A 111 -2.91 28.78 -26.58
N GLY A 112 -4.22 28.57 -26.44
CA GLY A 112 -4.96 27.49 -27.10
C GLY A 112 -4.93 26.14 -26.36
N ARG A 113 -4.23 26.01 -25.23
CA ARG A 113 -4.18 24.77 -24.44
C ARG A 113 -5.55 24.25 -24.02
N GLU A 114 -6.47 25.14 -23.64
CA GLU A 114 -7.82 24.78 -23.20
C GLU A 114 -8.62 24.04 -24.27
N GLN A 115 -8.30 24.23 -25.56
CA GLN A 115 -8.93 23.52 -26.68
C GLN A 115 -8.48 22.06 -26.77
N LEU A 116 -7.41 21.69 -26.07
CA LEU A 116 -6.85 20.34 -26.04
C LEU A 116 -7.37 19.49 -24.87
N LEU A 117 -8.37 19.98 -24.12
CA LEU A 117 -8.98 19.24 -23.01
C LEU A 117 -9.51 17.87 -23.46
N GLU A 118 -10.27 17.86 -24.57
CA GLU A 118 -10.88 16.66 -25.17
C GLU A 118 -10.09 16.15 -26.40
N ALA A 119 -8.77 16.31 -26.39
CA ALA A 119 -7.94 15.78 -27.47
C ALA A 119 -7.84 14.23 -27.39
N PRO A 120 -7.78 13.54 -28.54
CA PRO A 120 -7.51 12.11 -28.55
C PRO A 120 -6.12 11.83 -27.99
N GLN A 121 -5.94 10.63 -27.42
CA GLN A 121 -4.64 10.14 -26.99
C GLN A 121 -3.68 10.02 -28.17
N SER A 122 -2.38 10.22 -27.89
CA SER A 122 -1.31 10.04 -28.89
C SER A 122 -1.02 8.57 -29.21
N ILE A 123 -1.34 7.65 -28.30
CA ILE A 123 -1.16 6.21 -28.45
C ILE A 123 -2.22 5.66 -29.41
N SER A 124 -1.95 4.53 -30.06
CA SER A 124 -2.92 3.81 -30.89
C SER A 124 -2.85 2.32 -30.61
N ALA A 125 -3.96 1.61 -30.85
CA ALA A 125 -3.98 0.16 -30.82
C ALA A 125 -2.98 -0.41 -31.85
N GLN A 126 -2.29 -1.48 -31.48
CA GLN A 126 -1.27 -2.14 -32.28
C GLN A 126 -1.73 -3.55 -32.64
N ALA A 127 -1.46 -3.99 -33.87
CA ALA A 127 -1.89 -5.31 -34.36
C ALA A 127 -0.91 -6.46 -34.01
N GLY A 128 0.31 -6.14 -33.58
CA GLY A 128 1.36 -7.12 -33.30
C GLY A 128 0.97 -8.11 -32.19
N LYS A 129 1.41 -9.37 -32.31
CA LYS A 129 1.13 -10.42 -31.31
C LYS A 129 1.71 -10.06 -29.95
N GLU A 130 2.82 -9.32 -29.95
CA GLU A 130 3.47 -8.78 -28.76
C GLU A 130 2.59 -7.81 -27.97
N TRP A 131 1.49 -7.29 -28.53
CA TRP A 131 0.51 -6.43 -27.84
C TRP A 131 -0.78 -7.16 -27.44
N HIS A 132 -0.86 -8.46 -27.73
CA HIS A 132 -2.03 -9.31 -27.46
C HIS A 132 -1.62 -10.53 -26.61
N PRO A 133 -1.21 -10.31 -25.35
CA PRO A 133 -0.83 -11.42 -24.50
C PRO A 133 -2.04 -12.30 -24.17
N GLU A 134 -1.80 -13.58 -23.92
CA GLU A 134 -2.85 -14.47 -23.40
C GLU A 134 -3.24 -14.04 -21.98
N TYR A 135 -4.52 -14.20 -21.64
CA TYR A 135 -5.03 -13.83 -20.33
C TYR A 135 -5.94 -14.92 -19.76
N ALA A 136 -5.81 -15.15 -18.46
CA ALA A 136 -6.75 -15.96 -17.69
C ALA A 136 -7.95 -15.10 -17.33
N VAL A 137 -9.17 -15.59 -17.63
CA VAL A 137 -10.42 -14.92 -17.27
C VAL A 137 -11.04 -15.61 -16.06
N SER A 138 -11.49 -14.81 -15.10
CA SER A 138 -12.23 -15.28 -13.93
C SER A 138 -13.41 -14.36 -13.62
N ALA A 139 -14.43 -14.89 -12.96
CA ALA A 139 -15.55 -14.10 -12.48
C ALA A 139 -15.10 -13.23 -11.29
N GLY A 140 -15.40 -11.94 -11.36
CA GLY A 140 -15.34 -11.03 -10.22
C GLY A 140 -16.68 -10.98 -9.47
N ASN A 141 -16.68 -10.28 -8.33
CA ASN A 141 -17.89 -10.03 -7.57
C ASN A 141 -18.94 -9.29 -8.41
N ASN A 142 -20.22 -9.52 -8.12
CA ASN A 142 -21.36 -8.80 -8.71
C ASN A 142 -21.41 -8.80 -10.25
N GLY A 143 -20.85 -9.84 -10.90
CA GLY A 143 -20.86 -9.99 -12.35
C GLY A 143 -19.75 -9.22 -13.08
N ALA A 144 -18.77 -8.70 -12.34
CA ALA A 144 -17.54 -8.17 -12.92
C ALA A 144 -16.69 -9.27 -13.58
N VAL A 145 -15.80 -8.87 -14.48
CA VAL A 145 -14.83 -9.77 -15.12
C VAL A 145 -13.43 -9.39 -14.65
N ARG A 146 -12.64 -10.39 -14.25
CA ARG A 146 -11.24 -10.23 -13.89
C ARG A 146 -10.38 -10.94 -14.93
N LEU A 147 -9.36 -10.26 -15.43
CA LEU A 147 -8.38 -10.82 -16.33
C LEU A 147 -6.99 -10.69 -15.70
N LEU A 148 -6.19 -11.73 -15.84
CA LEU A 148 -4.79 -11.74 -15.43
C LEU A 148 -3.93 -12.16 -16.60
N THR A 149 -2.91 -11.38 -16.91
CA THR A 149 -1.92 -11.70 -17.93
C THR A 149 -0.51 -11.46 -17.38
N GLU A 150 0.45 -12.26 -17.83
CA GLU A 150 1.88 -11.97 -17.70
C GLU A 150 2.32 -11.31 -19.01
N PHE A 151 2.58 -10.00 -18.95
CA PHE A 151 2.81 -9.21 -20.16
C PHE A 151 4.29 -8.83 -20.25
N THR A 152 4.91 -9.11 -21.39
CA THR A 152 6.25 -8.63 -21.73
C THR A 152 6.15 -7.37 -22.58
N GLY A 153 6.57 -6.23 -22.03
CA GLY A 153 6.64 -4.94 -22.69
C GLY A 153 7.60 -4.98 -23.89
N PRO A 154 7.12 -4.79 -25.14
CA PRO A 154 7.96 -4.89 -26.35
C PRO A 154 9.08 -3.83 -26.44
N LEU A 155 8.89 -2.69 -25.79
CA LEU A 155 9.84 -1.60 -25.67
C LEU A 155 10.69 -1.80 -24.41
N SER A 156 10.09 -1.90 -23.23
CA SER A 156 10.86 -1.91 -21.98
C SER A 156 11.59 -3.21 -21.69
N GLY A 157 11.11 -4.33 -22.24
CA GLY A 157 11.55 -5.69 -21.89
C GLY A 157 11.03 -6.17 -20.53
N ILE A 158 10.23 -5.36 -19.83
CA ILE A 158 9.65 -5.72 -18.53
C ILE A 158 8.65 -6.86 -18.72
N THR A 159 8.77 -7.92 -17.93
CA THR A 159 7.79 -9.02 -17.87
C THR A 159 7.21 -9.08 -16.48
N LEU A 160 5.96 -8.64 -16.34
CA LEU A 160 5.28 -8.52 -15.05
C LEU A 160 3.78 -8.84 -15.19
N PRO A 161 3.10 -9.26 -14.09
CA PRO A 161 1.68 -9.47 -14.10
C PRO A 161 0.92 -8.15 -14.27
N VAL A 162 -0.16 -8.20 -15.05
CA VAL A 162 -1.12 -7.11 -15.20
C VAL A 162 -2.50 -7.65 -14.91
N TYR A 163 -3.15 -7.08 -13.89
CA TYR A 163 -4.52 -7.41 -13.53
C TYR A 163 -5.47 -6.39 -14.16
N ILE A 164 -6.57 -6.87 -14.71
CA ILE A 164 -7.61 -6.02 -15.31
C ILE A 164 -8.93 -6.38 -14.67
N TRP A 165 -9.62 -5.37 -14.17
CA TRP A 165 -10.98 -5.46 -13.68
C TRP A 165 -11.91 -4.72 -14.65
N ALA A 166 -12.95 -5.40 -15.11
CA ALA A 166 -13.98 -4.82 -15.95
C ALA A 166 -15.36 -4.94 -15.29
N PRO A 167 -16.22 -3.91 -15.43
CA PRO A 167 -17.49 -3.85 -14.71
C PRO A 167 -18.50 -4.85 -15.25
N ARG A 168 -19.56 -5.08 -14.47
CA ARG A 168 -20.71 -5.89 -14.89
C ARG A 168 -21.23 -5.41 -16.25
N GLY A 169 -21.48 -6.36 -17.13
CA GLY A 169 -21.94 -6.11 -18.50
C GLY A 169 -20.82 -5.97 -19.52
N PHE A 170 -19.55 -5.92 -19.10
CA PHE A 170 -18.42 -6.01 -20.01
C PHE A 170 -18.38 -7.36 -20.72
N ASN A 171 -18.26 -7.36 -22.05
CA ASN A 171 -18.33 -8.55 -22.88
C ASN A 171 -17.19 -8.61 -23.91
N LEU A 172 -16.24 -9.53 -23.71
CA LEU A 172 -15.11 -9.72 -24.63
C LEU A 172 -15.53 -10.17 -26.03
N ASN A 173 -16.66 -10.88 -26.15
CA ASN A 173 -17.11 -11.50 -27.39
C ASN A 173 -18.01 -10.58 -28.25
N ASN A 174 -18.47 -9.45 -27.70
CA ASN A 174 -19.30 -8.49 -28.42
C ASN A 174 -18.88 -7.04 -28.14
N PRO A 175 -17.67 -6.63 -28.55
CA PRO A 175 -17.16 -5.28 -28.28
C PRO A 175 -17.94 -4.19 -29.03
N ALA A 176 -18.45 -4.47 -30.23
CA ALA A 176 -19.11 -3.47 -31.08
C ALA A 176 -20.45 -2.96 -30.52
N GLY A 177 -21.15 -3.76 -29.72
CA GLY A 177 -22.43 -3.38 -29.09
C GLY A 177 -22.30 -2.71 -27.72
N GLN A 178 -21.08 -2.41 -27.26
CA GLN A 178 -20.83 -1.88 -25.93
C GLN A 178 -20.58 -0.37 -25.92
N PRO A 179 -20.82 0.32 -24.78
CA PRO A 179 -20.41 1.69 -24.60
C PRO A 179 -18.88 1.83 -24.68
N LYS A 180 -18.40 3.05 -24.90
CA LYS A 180 -16.98 3.34 -24.71
C LYS A 180 -16.64 3.33 -23.23
N TYR A 181 -15.66 2.50 -22.86
CA TYR A 181 -15.18 2.40 -21.49
C TYR A 181 -14.05 3.40 -21.23
N ARG A 182 -14.15 4.11 -20.10
CA ARG A 182 -13.01 4.84 -19.52
C ARG A 182 -12.00 3.86 -18.94
N VAL A 183 -10.76 4.33 -18.73
CA VAL A 183 -9.69 3.51 -18.16
C VAL A 183 -9.07 4.21 -16.96
N ILE A 184 -8.99 3.51 -15.84
CA ILE A 184 -8.17 3.90 -14.69
C ILE A 184 -7.01 2.92 -14.61
N GLN A 185 -5.78 3.39 -14.82
CA GLN A 185 -4.58 2.63 -14.52
C GLN A 185 -4.14 2.96 -13.11
N LEU A 186 -4.21 2.00 -12.18
CA LEU A 186 -3.90 2.18 -10.77
C LEU A 186 -2.54 1.58 -10.43
N LEU A 187 -1.62 2.46 -10.02
CA LEU A 187 -0.26 2.13 -9.60
C LEU A 187 -0.21 1.84 -8.09
N HIS A 188 0.38 0.71 -7.74
CA HIS A 188 0.49 0.28 -6.34
C HIS A 188 1.53 1.10 -5.55
N GLY A 189 1.36 1.13 -4.24
CA GLY A 189 2.32 1.73 -3.31
C GLY A 189 3.55 0.84 -3.10
N SER A 190 4.50 1.35 -2.31
CA SER A 190 5.60 0.55 -1.79
C SER A 190 5.54 0.54 -0.26
N PRO A 191 5.72 -0.63 0.37
CA PRO A 191 5.77 -1.95 -0.24
C PRO A 191 4.39 -2.41 -0.72
N GLY A 192 4.33 -3.19 -1.80
CA GLY A 192 3.09 -3.67 -2.39
C GLY A 192 3.29 -4.18 -3.82
N ASN A 193 2.21 -4.67 -4.42
CA ASN A 193 2.19 -5.21 -5.78
C ASN A 193 0.81 -4.98 -6.41
N ALA A 194 0.66 -5.35 -7.69
CA ALA A 194 -0.59 -5.15 -8.43
C ALA A 194 -1.79 -5.87 -7.80
N GLU A 195 -1.59 -7.11 -7.33
CA GLU A 195 -2.63 -7.92 -6.69
C GLU A 195 -3.11 -7.25 -5.38
N GLY A 196 -2.19 -6.84 -4.52
CA GLY A 196 -2.47 -6.18 -3.25
C GLY A 196 -3.33 -4.92 -3.44
N SER A 197 -2.99 -4.06 -4.40
CA SER A 197 -3.78 -2.87 -4.71
C SER A 197 -5.17 -3.18 -5.26
N GLN A 198 -5.32 -4.23 -6.09
CA GLN A 198 -6.64 -4.65 -6.57
C GLN A 198 -7.53 -5.15 -5.43
N HIS A 199 -6.97 -6.00 -4.55
CA HIS A 199 -7.73 -6.67 -3.50
C HIS A 199 -7.99 -5.78 -2.29
N VAL A 200 -6.96 -5.15 -1.73
CA VAL A 200 -7.03 -4.45 -0.45
C VAL A 200 -7.81 -3.14 -0.55
N LEU A 201 -7.63 -2.37 -1.64
CA LEU A 201 -8.42 -1.15 -1.86
C LEU A 201 -9.90 -1.45 -2.18
N ARG A 202 -10.23 -2.70 -2.53
CA ARG A 202 -11.54 -3.11 -3.05
C ARG A 202 -11.97 -2.24 -4.24
N ALA A 203 -11.00 -1.77 -5.02
CA ALA A 203 -11.20 -0.73 -6.01
C ALA A 203 -12.24 -1.14 -7.07
N GLY A 204 -12.26 -2.41 -7.47
CA GLY A 204 -13.27 -2.96 -8.37
C GLY A 204 -14.70 -2.91 -7.80
N ASP A 205 -14.91 -3.33 -6.54
CA ASP A 205 -16.24 -3.29 -5.91
C ASP A 205 -16.73 -1.84 -5.73
N LEU A 206 -15.85 -0.95 -5.28
CA LEU A 206 -16.15 0.48 -5.12
C LEU A 206 -16.46 1.14 -6.46
N LEU A 207 -15.70 0.80 -7.50
CA LEU A 207 -15.93 1.28 -8.85
C LEU A 207 -17.26 0.76 -9.41
N GLN A 208 -17.60 -0.52 -9.22
CA GLN A 208 -18.89 -1.06 -9.63
C GLN A 208 -20.05 -0.31 -8.96
N ASN A 209 -19.94 -0.04 -7.66
CA ASN A 209 -20.96 0.72 -6.93
C ASN A 209 -21.07 2.16 -7.45
N ALA A 210 -19.95 2.81 -7.77
CA ALA A 210 -19.94 4.15 -8.36
C ALA A 210 -20.60 4.17 -9.74
N ILE A 211 -20.33 3.15 -10.58
CA ILE A 211 -20.96 2.97 -11.89
C ILE A 211 -22.47 2.75 -11.74
N ASP A 212 -22.89 1.86 -10.84
CA ASP A 212 -24.30 1.55 -10.57
C ASP A 212 -25.09 2.77 -10.06
N GLN A 213 -24.42 3.65 -9.31
CA GLN A 213 -24.99 4.92 -8.82
C GLN A 213 -24.95 6.06 -9.86
N GLY A 214 -24.41 5.81 -11.06
CA GLY A 214 -24.23 6.83 -12.09
C GLY A 214 -23.20 7.91 -11.74
N LYS A 215 -22.35 7.68 -10.73
CA LYS A 215 -21.31 8.61 -10.30
C LYS A 215 -20.12 8.66 -11.25
N ILE A 216 -19.91 7.62 -12.04
CA ILE A 216 -18.90 7.57 -13.10
C ILE A 216 -19.42 6.72 -14.26
N PRO A 217 -19.10 7.06 -15.53
CA PRO A 217 -19.43 6.22 -16.67
C PRO A 217 -18.80 4.81 -16.57
N PRO A 218 -19.23 3.85 -17.40
CA PRO A 218 -18.59 2.55 -17.48
C PRO A 218 -17.07 2.66 -17.61
N THR A 219 -16.34 2.10 -16.66
CA THR A 219 -14.90 2.28 -16.50
C THR A 219 -14.26 0.95 -16.20
N ILE A 220 -13.15 0.63 -16.87
CA ILE A 220 -12.28 -0.50 -16.54
C ILE A 220 -11.12 -0.02 -15.65
N MET A 221 -10.60 -0.91 -14.81
CA MET A 221 -9.41 -0.65 -14.00
C MET A 221 -8.29 -1.61 -14.36
N VAL A 222 -7.08 -1.09 -14.46
CA VAL A 222 -5.88 -1.82 -14.86
C VAL A 222 -4.83 -1.63 -13.78
N PHE A 223 -4.28 -2.73 -13.27
CA PHE A 223 -3.28 -2.75 -12.21
C PHE A 223 -2.02 -3.42 -12.76
N PRO A 224 -1.11 -2.67 -13.37
CA PRO A 224 0.20 -3.18 -13.73
C PRO A 224 1.09 -3.27 -12.49
N ASP A 225 1.89 -4.33 -12.39
CA ASP A 225 2.97 -4.37 -11.42
C ASP A 225 4.12 -3.45 -11.85
N LEU A 226 4.87 -2.94 -10.88
CA LEU A 226 5.99 -2.02 -11.07
C LEU A 226 7.31 -2.52 -10.46
N ASN A 227 7.31 -3.68 -9.80
CA ASN A 227 8.49 -4.25 -9.14
C ASN A 227 9.39 -5.01 -10.15
N VAL A 228 9.96 -4.29 -11.12
CA VAL A 228 10.64 -4.83 -12.32
C VAL A 228 11.88 -5.72 -12.08
N ASP A 229 12.42 -5.69 -10.87
CA ASP A 229 13.62 -6.42 -10.44
C ASP A 229 13.50 -6.88 -8.98
N GLY A 230 12.27 -7.00 -8.47
CA GLY A 230 11.99 -7.32 -7.06
C GLY A 230 12.22 -6.16 -6.08
N ARG A 231 12.63 -4.97 -6.59
CA ARG A 231 12.82 -3.75 -5.80
C ARG A 231 11.67 -2.77 -5.99
N GLU A 232 11.69 -1.70 -5.21
CA GLU A 232 10.60 -0.72 -5.19
C GLU A 232 10.39 -0.04 -6.56
N PRO A 233 9.16 0.45 -6.84
CA PRO A 233 8.85 1.13 -8.09
C PRO A 233 9.71 2.38 -8.30
N ASP A 234 10.31 2.52 -9.48
CA ASP A 234 10.79 3.81 -9.98
C ASP A 234 9.77 4.38 -10.96
N CYS A 235 9.53 5.69 -10.89
CA CYS A 235 8.49 6.33 -11.70
C CYS A 235 9.01 6.86 -13.05
N VAL A 236 10.27 6.55 -13.37
CA VAL A 236 11.06 7.18 -14.44
C VAL A 236 11.92 6.13 -15.10
N ASP A 237 12.25 6.35 -16.38
CA ASP A 237 13.24 5.51 -17.05
C ASP A 237 14.64 5.88 -16.52
N LEU A 238 15.27 4.96 -15.79
CA LEU A 238 16.64 5.11 -15.29
C LEU A 238 17.62 4.33 -16.16
N GLN A 239 18.85 4.85 -16.25
CA GLN A 239 19.94 4.11 -16.88
C GLN A 239 20.21 2.81 -16.10
N ASP A 240 20.50 1.73 -16.83
CA ASP A 240 20.82 0.40 -16.28
C ASP A 240 19.70 -0.25 -15.43
N ARG A 241 18.45 0.25 -15.53
CA ARG A 241 17.24 -0.37 -14.97
C ARG A 241 16.19 -0.57 -16.07
N PRO A 242 15.29 -1.56 -15.97
CA PRO A 242 14.16 -1.65 -16.89
C PRO A 242 13.34 -0.35 -16.95
N ARG A 243 12.79 -0.04 -18.14
CA ARG A 243 12.17 1.25 -18.46
C ARG A 243 10.74 1.38 -17.89
N VAL A 244 10.62 1.64 -16.60
CA VAL A 244 9.34 1.65 -15.85
C VAL A 244 8.39 2.77 -16.32
N GLU A 245 8.89 3.95 -16.68
CA GLU A 245 8.05 5.02 -17.21
C GLU A 245 7.51 4.65 -18.60
N THR A 246 8.35 4.07 -19.46
CA THR A 246 7.89 3.54 -20.76
C THR A 246 6.83 2.45 -20.56
N TRP A 247 7.02 1.53 -19.63
CA TRP A 247 6.06 0.48 -19.28
C TRP A 247 4.72 1.07 -18.84
N ALA A 248 4.72 1.93 -17.83
CA ALA A 248 3.50 2.48 -17.26
C ALA A 248 2.79 3.45 -18.21
N ALA A 249 3.52 4.33 -18.91
CA ALA A 249 2.91 5.40 -19.70
C ALA A 249 2.62 5.06 -21.14
N LYS A 250 3.30 4.04 -21.71
CA LYS A 250 3.16 3.70 -23.13
C LYS A 250 2.67 2.28 -23.33
N GLU A 251 3.34 1.31 -22.72
CA GLU A 251 3.08 -0.09 -23.06
C GLU A 251 1.76 -0.60 -22.49
N ILE A 252 1.47 -0.31 -21.22
CA ILE A 252 0.19 -0.68 -20.61
C ILE A 252 -1.00 -0.05 -21.35
N PRO A 253 -1.04 1.27 -21.62
CA PRO A 253 -2.12 1.86 -22.42
C PRO A 253 -2.24 1.27 -23.83
N THR A 254 -1.11 1.02 -24.50
CA THR A 254 -1.10 0.42 -25.85
C THR A 254 -1.67 -1.00 -25.83
N MET A 255 -1.25 -1.84 -24.89
CA MET A 255 -1.77 -3.19 -24.71
C MET A 255 -3.28 -3.18 -24.47
N ILE A 256 -3.76 -2.33 -23.54
CA ILE A 256 -5.19 -2.24 -23.20
C ILE A 256 -6.03 -1.81 -24.42
N ARG A 257 -5.55 -0.86 -25.21
CA ARG A 257 -6.23 -0.43 -26.44
C ARG A 257 -6.22 -1.49 -27.54
N SER A 258 -5.17 -2.30 -27.60
CA SER A 258 -5.05 -3.39 -28.56
C SER A 258 -5.99 -4.54 -28.20
N LEU A 259 -6.10 -4.87 -26.90
CA LEU A 259 -6.97 -5.92 -26.40
C LEU A 259 -8.47 -5.55 -26.44
N PHE A 260 -8.82 -4.29 -26.18
CA PHE A 260 -10.21 -3.88 -25.97
C PHE A 260 -10.62 -2.72 -26.88
N PRO A 261 -11.10 -2.96 -28.11
CA PRO A 261 -11.52 -1.88 -29.04
C PRO A 261 -12.66 -0.99 -28.51
N GLN A 262 -13.38 -1.43 -27.47
CA GLN A 262 -14.41 -0.68 -26.76
C GLN A 262 -13.88 0.31 -25.72
N VAL A 263 -12.56 0.41 -25.47
CA VAL A 263 -12.06 1.54 -24.64
C VAL A 263 -12.08 2.86 -25.42
N SER A 264 -12.20 3.96 -24.69
CA SER A 264 -12.15 5.32 -25.26
C SER A 264 -10.76 5.63 -25.82
N ASP A 265 -10.71 6.45 -26.86
CA ASP A 265 -9.49 7.00 -27.43
C ASP A 265 -9.22 8.44 -26.95
N GLN A 266 -10.08 9.01 -26.10
CA GLN A 266 -9.93 10.36 -25.56
C GLN A 266 -9.03 10.36 -24.33
N ARG A 267 -8.05 11.27 -24.27
CA ARG A 267 -7.16 11.34 -23.09
C ARG A 267 -7.93 11.67 -21.80
N SER A 268 -9.02 12.44 -21.89
CA SER A 268 -9.90 12.82 -20.78
C SER A 268 -10.58 11.61 -20.12
N ASP A 269 -10.70 10.50 -20.83
CA ASP A 269 -11.25 9.22 -20.36
C ASP A 269 -10.18 8.26 -19.80
N TRP A 270 -8.91 8.65 -19.81
CA TRP A 270 -7.79 7.88 -19.28
C TRP A 270 -7.20 8.56 -18.05
N THR A 271 -7.22 7.84 -16.94
CA THR A 271 -6.73 8.31 -15.65
C THR A 271 -5.54 7.48 -15.19
N LEU A 272 -4.45 8.14 -14.81
CA LEU A 272 -3.38 7.50 -14.05
C LEU A 272 -3.63 7.76 -12.56
N MET A 273 -3.84 6.69 -11.80
CA MET A 273 -4.14 6.73 -10.38
C MET A 273 -3.03 6.04 -9.60
N GLY A 274 -2.81 6.40 -8.35
CA GLY A 274 -1.99 5.57 -7.48
C GLY A 274 -2.22 5.83 -6.00
N VAL A 275 -1.64 4.95 -5.18
CA VAL A 275 -1.58 5.05 -3.72
C VAL A 275 -0.12 5.13 -3.27
N SER A 276 0.19 5.95 -2.27
CA SER A 276 1.55 6.08 -1.68
C SER A 276 2.64 6.29 -2.76
N ALA A 277 3.66 5.43 -2.84
CA ALA A 277 4.70 5.51 -3.89
C ALA A 277 4.12 5.52 -5.32
N GLY A 278 3.08 4.73 -5.59
CA GLY A 278 2.35 4.73 -6.84
C GLY A 278 1.60 6.04 -7.08
N ALA A 279 1.16 6.74 -6.02
CA ALA A 279 0.53 8.06 -6.13
C ALA A 279 1.54 9.15 -6.53
N TYR A 280 2.76 9.08 -6.01
CA TYR A 280 3.87 9.90 -6.51
C TYR A 280 4.18 9.58 -7.98
N CYS A 281 4.28 8.30 -8.34
CA CYS A 281 4.47 7.90 -9.75
C CYS A 281 3.34 8.38 -10.65
N ALA A 282 2.09 8.28 -10.22
CA ALA A 282 0.94 8.69 -11.03
C ALA A 282 1.00 10.19 -11.39
N VAL A 283 1.36 11.06 -10.43
CA VAL A 283 1.51 12.49 -10.69
C VAL A 283 2.75 12.78 -11.55
N ARG A 284 3.90 12.21 -11.20
CA ARG A 284 5.15 12.36 -11.95
C ARG A 284 4.93 11.94 -13.42
N THR A 285 4.60 10.68 -13.64
CA THR A 285 4.48 10.06 -14.97
C THR A 285 3.30 10.63 -15.75
N GLY A 286 2.15 10.87 -15.10
CA GLY A 286 0.97 11.41 -15.77
C GLY A 286 1.19 12.83 -16.30
N LEU A 287 1.92 13.68 -15.56
CA LEU A 287 2.26 15.04 -16.01
C LEU A 287 3.39 15.05 -17.04
N ALA A 288 4.23 14.01 -17.08
CA ALA A 288 5.21 13.81 -18.15
C ALA A 288 4.56 13.32 -19.45
N HIS A 289 3.40 12.64 -19.34
CA HIS A 289 2.64 12.07 -20.46
C HIS A 289 1.18 12.56 -20.53
N PRO A 290 0.93 13.89 -20.57
CA PRO A 290 -0.43 14.43 -20.58
C PRO A 290 -1.16 14.21 -21.91
N GLU A 291 -0.43 13.77 -22.95
CA GLU A 291 -0.97 13.27 -24.22
C GLU A 291 -1.61 11.87 -24.11
N VAL A 292 -1.34 11.15 -23.01
CA VAL A 292 -1.92 9.84 -22.72
C VAL A 292 -2.99 9.97 -21.63
N PHE A 293 -2.68 10.65 -20.53
CA PHE A 293 -3.58 10.76 -19.38
C PHE A 293 -4.13 12.18 -19.25
N GLY A 294 -5.45 12.32 -19.34
CA GLY A 294 -6.14 13.59 -19.13
C GLY A 294 -6.39 13.91 -17.66
N SER A 295 -6.50 12.86 -16.83
CA SER A 295 -6.72 12.98 -15.40
C SER A 295 -5.72 12.16 -14.58
N ILE A 296 -5.44 12.63 -13.37
CA ILE A 296 -4.52 11.99 -12.42
C ILE A 296 -5.17 12.01 -11.03
N VAL A 297 -5.06 10.91 -10.29
CA VAL A 297 -5.50 10.83 -8.90
C VAL A 297 -4.38 10.29 -8.01
N SER A 298 -4.05 11.02 -6.97
CA SER A 298 -2.95 10.71 -6.05
C SER A 298 -3.49 10.52 -4.64
N PHE A 299 -3.57 9.28 -4.16
CA PHE A 299 -3.89 8.99 -2.76
C PHE A 299 -2.62 8.92 -1.93
N SER A 300 -2.42 9.88 -1.04
CA SER A 300 -1.27 9.93 -0.13
C SER A 300 0.09 9.97 -0.84
N GLY A 301 0.18 10.63 -2.01
CA GLY A 301 1.45 10.85 -2.71
C GLY A 301 2.25 12.01 -2.11
N TYR A 302 3.58 11.89 -2.12
CA TYR A 302 4.52 12.83 -1.51
C TYR A 302 5.26 13.67 -2.54
N ASN A 303 5.85 14.81 -2.14
CA ASN A 303 6.47 15.74 -3.09
C ASN A 303 7.79 15.21 -3.67
N ARG A 304 8.62 14.58 -2.83
CA ARG A 304 10.00 14.21 -3.18
C ARG A 304 10.13 12.71 -3.32
N PRO A 305 10.99 12.19 -4.22
CA PRO A 305 11.26 10.76 -4.24
C PRO A 305 11.89 10.33 -2.91
N ILE A 306 11.15 9.52 -2.16
CA ILE A 306 11.59 8.91 -0.88
C ILE A 306 11.65 7.37 -0.96
N ILE A 307 11.28 6.81 -2.11
CA ILE A 307 11.30 5.38 -2.44
C ILE A 307 11.98 5.20 -3.80
N GLY A 308 12.61 4.04 -4.02
CA GLY A 308 13.25 3.67 -5.29
C GLY A 308 14.64 4.28 -5.47
N LEU A 309 15.25 4.04 -6.62
CA LEU A 309 16.62 4.48 -6.93
C LEU A 309 16.70 6.01 -7.08
N LEU A 310 15.59 6.68 -7.37
CA LEU A 310 15.55 8.15 -7.39
C LEU A 310 15.98 8.80 -6.06
N THR A 311 15.88 8.09 -4.93
CA THR A 311 16.39 8.58 -3.63
C THR A 311 17.90 8.78 -3.63
N GLN A 312 18.60 7.99 -4.44
CA GLN A 312 20.06 7.94 -4.53
C GLN A 312 20.60 8.80 -5.68
N ALA A 313 19.71 9.34 -6.53
CA ALA A 313 20.09 10.19 -7.66
C ALA A 313 20.88 11.42 -7.22
N ASP A 314 21.65 12.02 -8.13
CA ASP A 314 22.30 13.30 -7.88
C ASP A 314 21.27 14.41 -7.56
N VAL A 315 21.74 15.53 -7.01
CA VAL A 315 20.85 16.62 -6.54
C VAL A 315 19.98 17.20 -7.67
N GLU A 316 20.53 17.30 -8.88
CA GLU A 316 19.81 17.86 -10.03
C GLU A 316 18.68 16.91 -10.45
N THR A 317 19.00 15.63 -10.67
CA THR A 317 18.01 14.61 -11.04
C THR A 317 16.95 14.43 -9.95
N TYR A 318 17.33 14.43 -8.68
CA TYR A 318 16.39 14.34 -7.55
C TYR A 318 15.40 15.51 -7.55
N ASN A 319 15.90 16.75 -7.66
CA ASN A 319 15.08 17.95 -7.63
C ASN A 319 14.17 18.06 -8.86
N ALA A 320 14.67 17.71 -10.05
CA ALA A 320 13.91 17.68 -11.29
C ALA A 320 12.69 16.75 -11.23
N ASN A 321 12.72 15.74 -10.36
CA ASN A 321 11.63 14.79 -10.18
C ASN A 321 10.69 15.10 -9.00
N THR A 322 10.88 16.20 -8.28
CA THR A 322 9.88 16.62 -7.28
C THR A 322 8.57 17.03 -7.94
N LEU A 323 7.42 16.67 -7.34
CA LEU A 323 6.11 16.95 -7.92
C LEU A 323 5.86 18.45 -8.12
N THR A 324 6.29 19.28 -7.18
CA THR A 324 6.22 20.75 -7.31
C THR A 324 6.98 21.27 -8.52
N THR A 325 8.13 20.66 -8.85
CA THR A 325 8.90 21.02 -10.05
C THR A 325 8.15 20.58 -11.29
N ILE A 326 7.72 19.32 -11.35
CA ILE A 326 7.03 18.75 -12.51
C ILE A 326 5.73 19.50 -12.80
N ILE A 327 4.94 19.84 -11.78
CA ILE A 327 3.69 20.61 -11.91
C ILE A 327 3.95 21.98 -12.54
N ALA A 328 5.07 22.62 -12.23
CA ALA A 328 5.43 23.92 -12.80
C ALA A 328 6.03 23.84 -14.23
N LEU A 329 6.44 22.66 -14.70
CA LEU A 329 7.06 22.53 -16.03
C LEU A 329 6.07 22.84 -17.17
N PRO A 330 6.51 23.50 -18.25
CA PRO A 330 5.69 23.65 -19.45
C PRO A 330 5.23 22.30 -20.01
N ARG A 331 3.96 22.24 -20.42
CA ARG A 331 3.33 21.06 -21.03
C ARG A 331 2.50 21.47 -22.23
N LYS A 332 2.24 20.55 -23.17
CA LYS A 332 1.37 20.82 -24.32
C LYS A 332 -0.11 20.68 -23.97
N TYR A 333 -0.47 19.61 -23.27
CA TYR A 333 -1.86 19.28 -22.95
C TYR A 333 -2.21 19.69 -21.51
N PRO A 334 -3.43 20.18 -21.24
CA PRO A 334 -3.88 20.43 -19.88
C PRO A 334 -4.07 19.15 -19.06
N SER A 335 -3.92 19.21 -17.74
CA SER A 335 -4.14 18.04 -16.88
C SER A 335 -5.10 18.36 -15.73
N ARG A 336 -5.94 17.38 -15.39
CA ARG A 336 -6.76 17.40 -14.17
C ARG A 336 -6.10 16.53 -13.10
N VAL A 337 -5.79 17.08 -11.93
CA VAL A 337 -5.07 16.36 -10.87
C VAL A 337 -5.80 16.49 -9.53
N LEU A 338 -6.18 15.35 -8.95
CA LEU A 338 -6.75 15.27 -7.60
C LEU A 338 -5.71 14.72 -6.62
N LEU A 339 -5.34 15.54 -5.64
CA LEU A 339 -4.47 15.16 -4.53
C LEU A 339 -5.32 14.81 -3.30
N ALA A 340 -5.36 13.54 -2.93
CA ALA A 340 -6.13 13.04 -1.81
C ALA A 340 -5.21 12.78 -0.61
N SER A 341 -5.35 13.59 0.44
CA SER A 341 -4.49 13.54 1.64
C SER A 341 -5.22 14.13 2.84
N ASN A 342 -4.62 14.03 4.02
CA ASN A 342 -4.99 14.87 5.15
C ASN A 342 -3.79 15.18 6.05
N SER A 343 -4.02 16.03 7.05
CA SER A 343 -2.98 16.49 7.97
C SER A 343 -2.35 15.42 8.87
N SER A 344 -2.95 14.24 8.96
CA SER A 344 -2.40 13.10 9.70
C SER A 344 -1.42 12.26 8.86
N ASP A 345 -1.27 12.61 7.58
CA ASP A 345 -0.30 12.10 6.61
C ASP A 345 0.47 13.31 6.04
N ALA A 346 1.40 13.82 6.86
CA ALA A 346 1.89 15.19 6.73
C ALA A 346 2.67 15.44 5.43
N ASP A 347 3.44 14.46 4.97
CA ASP A 347 4.23 14.58 3.74
C ASP A 347 3.36 14.57 2.49
N ALA A 348 2.24 13.83 2.49
CA ALA A 348 1.27 13.91 1.42
C ALA A 348 0.51 15.25 1.44
N ASP A 349 0.10 15.72 2.62
CA ASP A 349 -0.64 16.97 2.74
C ASP A 349 0.18 18.18 2.31
N ARG A 350 1.49 18.17 2.57
CA ARG A 350 2.46 19.18 2.11
C ARG A 350 2.48 19.37 0.61
N VAL A 351 2.17 18.35 -0.20
CA VAL A 351 2.07 18.50 -1.66
C VAL A 351 0.94 19.46 -2.00
N ALA A 352 -0.25 19.25 -1.45
CA ALA A 352 -1.41 20.09 -1.73
C ALA A 352 -1.17 21.55 -1.31
N PHE A 353 -0.51 21.77 -0.16
CA PHE A 353 -0.10 23.12 0.26
C PHE A 353 0.89 23.75 -0.72
N ALA A 354 1.92 23.02 -1.15
CA ALA A 354 2.91 23.55 -2.08
C ALA A 354 2.30 23.87 -3.45
N VAL A 355 1.38 23.04 -3.94
CA VAL A 355 0.64 23.28 -5.20
C VAL A 355 -0.24 24.52 -5.10
N ASN A 356 -0.76 24.84 -3.91
CA ASN A 356 -1.57 26.04 -3.72
C ASN A 356 -0.79 27.35 -3.94
N GLU A 357 0.54 27.30 -3.86
CA GLU A 357 1.42 28.44 -4.14
C GLU A 357 1.90 28.50 -5.60
N ILE A 358 1.57 27.49 -6.42
CA ILE A 358 1.95 27.42 -7.83
C ILE A 358 0.91 28.14 -8.69
N SER A 359 1.36 28.99 -9.62
CA SER A 359 0.54 29.49 -10.71
C SER A 359 0.36 28.39 -11.75
N LEU A 360 -0.85 27.82 -11.81
CA LEU A 360 -1.17 26.73 -12.73
C LEU A 360 -1.13 27.18 -14.19
N LEU A 361 -0.86 26.23 -15.09
CA LEU A 361 -0.87 26.47 -16.52
C LEU A 361 -2.33 26.59 -17.01
N PRO A 362 -2.61 27.38 -18.06
CA PRO A 362 -3.97 27.51 -18.62
C PRO A 362 -4.61 26.16 -18.96
N GLY A 363 -5.84 25.97 -18.49
CA GLY A 363 -6.63 24.74 -18.64
C GLY A 363 -6.31 23.63 -17.63
N ASP A 364 -5.25 23.73 -16.83
CA ASP A 364 -4.98 22.76 -15.77
C ASP A 364 -6.00 22.91 -14.63
N GLU A 365 -6.43 21.80 -14.06
CA GLU A 365 -7.29 21.75 -12.88
C GLU A 365 -6.58 20.97 -11.78
N PHE A 366 -6.30 21.59 -10.64
CA PHE A 366 -5.80 20.89 -9.47
C PHE A 366 -6.81 21.02 -8.33
N ALA A 367 -6.98 19.95 -7.58
CA ALA A 367 -7.87 19.92 -6.42
C ALA A 367 -7.31 19.03 -5.30
N LYS A 368 -7.71 19.32 -4.07
CA LYS A 368 -7.44 18.52 -2.88
C LYS A 368 -8.71 17.79 -2.44
N LEU A 369 -8.66 16.47 -2.32
CA LEU A 369 -9.65 15.69 -1.57
C LEU A 369 -9.15 15.47 -0.14
N THR A 370 -9.91 15.95 0.85
CA THR A 370 -9.55 15.73 2.27
C THR A 370 -9.97 14.33 2.71
N LEU A 371 -9.01 13.48 3.06
CA LEU A 371 -9.24 12.10 3.53
C LEU A 371 -9.57 12.02 5.02
N THR A 372 -10.23 10.92 5.41
CA THR A 372 -10.47 10.57 6.82
C THR A 372 -9.48 9.50 7.28
N GLY A 373 -8.52 9.84 8.13
CA GLY A 373 -7.50 8.91 8.66
C GLY A 373 -6.10 9.08 8.03
N GLY A 374 -5.10 8.33 8.50
CA GLY A 374 -3.70 8.47 8.06
C GLY A 374 -3.36 7.80 6.72
N HIS A 375 -2.09 7.43 6.56
CA HIS A 375 -1.54 6.77 5.36
C HIS A 375 -1.96 5.29 5.25
N ASN A 376 -3.26 4.98 5.12
CA ASN A 376 -3.79 3.60 5.17
C ASN A 376 -4.89 3.32 4.14
N TRP A 377 -5.18 2.03 3.91
CA TRP A 377 -6.16 1.57 2.93
C TRP A 377 -7.59 2.02 3.25
N GLY A 378 -7.96 2.10 4.53
CA GLY A 378 -9.25 2.57 4.99
C GLY A 378 -9.53 4.02 4.61
N ALA A 379 -8.52 4.90 4.69
CA ALA A 379 -8.62 6.28 4.25
C ALA A 379 -8.79 6.38 2.73
N TRP A 380 -8.01 5.63 1.96
CA TRP A 380 -8.09 5.61 0.49
C TRP A 380 -9.43 5.03 0.01
N SER A 381 -9.90 3.94 0.62
CA SER A 381 -11.20 3.32 0.33
C SER A 381 -12.39 4.24 0.64
N ASP A 382 -12.31 5.05 1.70
CA ASP A 382 -13.34 6.04 2.06
C ASP A 382 -13.38 7.23 1.09
N GLY A 383 -12.22 7.67 0.60
CA GLY A 383 -12.11 8.75 -0.38
C GLY A 383 -12.40 8.33 -1.83
N PHE A 384 -12.26 7.04 -2.14
CA PHE A 384 -12.37 6.53 -3.50
C PHE A 384 -13.69 6.91 -4.22
N PRO A 385 -14.89 6.79 -3.61
CA PRO A 385 -16.13 7.18 -4.27
C PRO A 385 -16.19 8.67 -4.64
N ASP A 386 -15.63 9.54 -3.82
CA ASP A 386 -15.58 10.99 -4.09
C ASP A 386 -14.62 11.29 -5.25
N ALA A 387 -13.49 10.59 -5.31
CA ALA A 387 -12.57 10.69 -6.45
C ALA A 387 -13.25 10.25 -7.76
N MET A 388 -14.09 9.20 -7.74
CA MET A 388 -14.83 8.74 -8.93
C MET A 388 -15.83 9.79 -9.41
N SER A 389 -16.60 10.37 -8.49
CA SER A 389 -17.51 11.48 -8.80
C SER A 389 -16.78 12.70 -9.37
N TRP A 390 -15.62 13.07 -8.82
CA TRP A 390 -14.81 14.16 -9.36
C TRP A 390 -14.27 13.88 -10.76
N LEU A 391 -13.81 12.66 -11.04
CA LEU A 391 -13.39 12.24 -12.39
C LEU A 391 -14.54 12.35 -13.39
N ALA A 392 -15.78 12.09 -12.97
CA ALA A 392 -16.98 12.24 -13.79
C ALA A 392 -17.41 13.69 -14.02
N GLY A 393 -16.80 14.68 -13.35
CA GLY A 393 -17.11 16.09 -13.53
C GLY A 393 -17.87 16.73 -12.36
N ASP A 394 -18.17 15.98 -11.30
CA ASP A 394 -18.81 16.56 -10.11
C ASP A 394 -17.84 17.51 -9.40
N ARG A 395 -18.31 18.73 -9.11
CA ARG A 395 -17.57 19.78 -8.39
C ARG A 395 -18.28 20.21 -7.10
N THR A 396 -19.35 19.51 -6.72
CA THR A 396 -20.18 19.84 -5.56
C THR A 396 -19.78 19.11 -4.28
N ILE A 397 -18.76 18.25 -4.37
CA ILE A 397 -18.28 17.41 -3.26
C ILE A 397 -17.56 18.29 -2.23
N GLY A 398 -18.17 18.51 -1.07
CA GLY A 398 -17.65 19.44 -0.05
C GLY A 398 -16.26 19.12 0.50
N ARG A 399 -15.82 17.85 0.43
CA ARG A 399 -14.46 17.43 0.81
C ARG A 399 -13.39 17.75 -0.24
N ILE A 400 -13.79 18.16 -1.44
CA ILE A 400 -12.91 18.52 -2.54
C ILE A 400 -12.84 20.04 -2.67
N GLN A 401 -11.61 20.58 -2.68
CA GLN A 401 -11.35 22.01 -2.80
C GLN A 401 -10.38 22.25 -3.96
N PRO A 402 -10.57 23.31 -4.77
CA PRO A 402 -9.60 23.67 -5.81
C PRO A 402 -8.25 24.05 -5.19
N LEU A 403 -7.17 23.81 -5.93
CA LEU A 403 -5.80 24.20 -5.58
C LEU A 403 -5.23 25.14 -6.63
N GLY A 404 -4.36 26.05 -6.20
CA GLY A 404 -3.55 26.90 -7.08
C GLY A 404 -3.53 28.35 -6.61
N LYS A 405 -2.48 29.07 -6.98
CA LYS A 405 -2.26 30.45 -6.51
C LYS A 405 -3.41 31.36 -6.91
N GLY A 406 -4.15 31.86 -5.93
CA GLY A 406 -5.33 32.72 -6.12
C GLY A 406 -6.62 31.99 -6.50
N LEU A 407 -6.60 30.65 -6.57
CA LEU A 407 -7.76 29.79 -6.84
C LEU A 407 -8.18 28.99 -5.60
N GLY A 408 -7.22 28.50 -4.82
CA GLY A 408 -7.50 27.62 -3.69
C GLY A 408 -7.96 28.35 -2.43
N ALA A 409 -8.60 27.58 -1.54
CA ALA A 409 -8.95 28.06 -0.20
C ALA A 409 -7.68 28.43 0.60
N ASN A 410 -7.83 29.22 1.66
CA ASN A 410 -6.75 29.46 2.64
C ASN A 410 -6.39 28.13 3.32
N HIS A 411 -5.53 27.35 2.67
CA HIS A 411 -5.00 26.11 3.18
C HIS A 411 -3.90 26.46 4.20
N ALA A 412 -4.30 26.73 5.45
CA ALA A 412 -3.35 26.84 6.55
C ALA A 412 -2.68 25.47 6.75
N SER A 413 -1.36 25.43 6.96
CA SER A 413 -0.66 24.21 7.33
C SER A 413 -1.32 23.63 8.59
N VAL A 414 -2.12 22.58 8.42
CA VAL A 414 -2.72 21.92 9.57
C VAL A 414 -1.62 21.06 10.15
N ASN A 415 -0.98 21.54 11.21
CA ASN A 415 -0.16 20.67 12.05
C ASN A 415 -1.02 19.46 12.40
N ALA A 416 -0.46 18.25 12.29
CA ALA A 416 -1.14 17.04 12.70
C ALA A 416 -1.76 17.29 14.09
N PRO A 417 -3.05 16.97 14.30
CA PRO A 417 -3.72 17.26 15.56
C PRO A 417 -2.89 16.72 16.71
N THR A 418 -2.62 17.54 17.73
CA THR A 418 -1.88 17.11 18.92
C THR A 418 -2.67 15.99 19.57
N GLU A 419 -2.12 14.78 19.53
CA GLU A 419 -2.79 13.63 20.12
C GLU A 419 -2.93 13.81 21.63
N GLY A 420 -4.11 13.47 22.16
CA GLY A 420 -4.31 13.38 23.61
C GLY A 420 -3.43 12.28 24.22
N TRP A 421 -3.34 12.25 25.55
CA TRP A 421 -2.47 11.30 26.28
C TRP A 421 -2.72 9.82 25.92
N TRP A 422 -3.91 9.49 25.42
CA TRP A 422 -4.35 8.14 25.04
C TRP A 422 -4.41 7.89 23.52
N GLY A 423 -3.84 8.80 22.72
CA GLY A 423 -3.77 8.66 21.27
C GLY A 423 -2.87 7.51 20.81
N ILE A 424 -3.06 7.07 19.56
CA ILE A 424 -2.37 5.90 19.00
C ILE A 424 -0.88 6.17 18.70
N ARG A 425 -0.48 7.43 18.57
CA ARG A 425 0.90 7.92 18.45
C ARG A 425 1.43 8.50 19.77
N SER A 426 0.65 8.46 20.86
CA SER A 426 1.04 9.04 22.16
C SER A 426 2.23 8.32 22.81
N VAL A 427 3.32 9.06 23.04
CA VAL A 427 4.50 8.59 23.77
C VAL A 427 4.13 8.12 25.18
N ILE A 428 3.20 8.80 25.85
CA ILE A 428 2.74 8.43 27.20
C ILE A 428 2.10 7.04 27.18
N MET A 429 1.23 6.77 26.20
CA MET A 429 0.55 5.49 26.06
C MET A 429 1.53 4.37 25.69
N ILE A 430 2.47 4.64 24.77
CA ILE A 430 3.54 3.70 24.38
C ILE A 430 4.36 3.30 25.61
N VAL A 431 4.83 4.27 26.41
CA VAL A 431 5.63 4.00 27.61
C VAL A 431 4.81 3.22 28.65
N LEU A 432 3.54 3.57 28.85
CA LEU A 432 2.67 2.87 29.79
C LEU A 432 2.51 1.38 29.41
N ILE A 433 2.20 1.08 28.14
CA ILE A 433 2.04 -0.29 27.66
C ILE A 433 3.36 -1.06 27.75
N ALA A 434 4.48 -0.43 27.42
CA ALA A 434 5.81 -1.02 27.55
C ALA A 434 6.12 -1.41 29.01
N VAL A 435 5.83 -0.52 29.97
CA VAL A 435 6.03 -0.79 31.40
C VAL A 435 5.14 -1.93 31.87
N ILE A 436 3.85 -1.93 31.51
CA ILE A 436 2.92 -3.02 31.86
C ILE A 436 3.40 -4.35 31.28
N SER A 437 3.87 -4.37 30.03
CA SER A 437 4.43 -5.55 29.37
C SER A 437 5.67 -6.08 30.10
N LEU A 438 6.58 -5.19 30.53
CA LEU A 438 7.76 -5.55 31.32
C LEU A 438 7.38 -6.10 32.71
N MET A 439 6.39 -5.50 33.38
CA MET A 439 5.89 -5.98 34.68
C MET A 439 5.25 -7.37 34.56
N LEU A 440 4.42 -7.61 33.54
CA LEU A 440 3.83 -8.92 33.24
C LEU A 440 4.91 -9.96 32.95
N SER A 441 5.89 -9.59 32.13
CA SER A 441 7.04 -10.44 31.80
C SER A 441 7.84 -10.81 33.06
N PHE A 442 8.15 -9.83 33.92
CA PHE A 442 8.81 -10.08 35.19
C PHE A 442 7.99 -10.98 36.11
N PHE A 443 6.67 -10.78 36.17
CA PHE A 443 5.75 -11.62 36.94
C PHE A 443 5.73 -13.07 36.43
N THR A 444 5.69 -13.29 35.10
CA THR A 444 5.72 -14.65 34.52
C THR A 444 6.96 -15.44 34.93
N VAL A 445 8.12 -14.78 34.96
CA VAL A 445 9.39 -15.40 35.31
C VAL A 445 9.48 -15.66 36.81
N SER A 446 8.96 -14.74 37.64
CA SER A 446 9.09 -14.76 39.11
C SER A 446 8.05 -15.62 39.83
N PHE A 447 6.81 -15.75 39.33
CA PHE A 447 5.71 -16.44 40.03
C PHE A 447 5.95 -17.95 40.24
N GLY A 448 6.78 -18.57 39.41
CA GLY A 448 7.16 -19.97 39.56
C GLY A 448 8.11 -20.30 40.72
N LYS A 449 8.36 -19.35 41.65
CA LYS A 449 9.18 -19.55 42.87
C LYS A 449 8.38 -19.98 44.12
N ARG A 450 7.03 -19.93 44.12
CA ARG A 450 6.26 -20.27 45.33
C ARG A 450 6.30 -21.79 45.62
N PRO A 451 6.73 -22.23 46.83
CA PRO A 451 6.77 -23.65 47.20
C PRO A 451 5.36 -24.23 47.36
N LEU A 452 5.16 -25.48 46.95
CA LEU A 452 3.92 -26.22 47.25
C LEU A 452 3.93 -26.68 48.71
N PRO A 453 2.78 -26.62 49.42
CA PRO A 453 2.66 -27.23 50.73
C PRO A 453 2.88 -28.75 50.63
N THR A 454 3.75 -29.27 51.48
CA THR A 454 4.09 -30.69 51.55
C THR A 454 2.99 -31.48 52.27
N ARG A 455 2.29 -32.40 51.58
CA ARG A 455 2.12 -33.84 51.98
C ARG A 455 0.90 -34.57 51.37
N HIS A 456 1.12 -35.89 51.37
CA HIS A 456 0.25 -37.09 51.35
C HIS A 456 -0.35 -37.62 50.06
N ALA A 457 -0.31 -38.95 50.00
CA ALA A 457 -0.34 -39.84 48.85
C ALA A 457 -1.78 -40.11 48.40
N GLU A 458 -2.12 -39.61 47.22
CA GLU A 458 -3.28 -40.05 46.45
C GLU A 458 -2.87 -40.07 44.97
N SER A 459 -3.50 -40.94 44.20
CA SER A 459 -3.10 -41.38 42.85
C SER A 459 -2.54 -40.25 41.97
N THR A 460 -1.32 -40.47 41.52
CA THR A 460 -0.36 -39.44 41.09
C THR A 460 -0.68 -38.76 39.77
N ARG A 461 -1.60 -39.25 38.94
CA ARG A 461 -1.83 -38.70 37.58
C ARG A 461 -2.86 -37.57 37.56
N LEU A 462 -4.06 -37.79 38.10
CA LEU A 462 -5.16 -36.83 38.08
C LEU A 462 -4.91 -35.63 38.99
N ARG A 463 -4.26 -35.83 40.15
CA ARG A 463 -3.88 -34.74 41.07
C ARG A 463 -2.76 -33.86 40.50
N ASN A 464 -1.78 -34.47 39.83
CA ASN A 464 -0.75 -33.70 39.12
C ASN A 464 -1.35 -32.85 38.01
N LEU A 465 -2.35 -33.36 37.27
CA LEU A 465 -3.11 -32.57 36.30
C LEU A 465 -3.88 -31.41 36.96
N ARG A 466 -4.59 -31.63 38.08
CA ARG A 466 -5.33 -30.57 38.79
C ARG A 466 -4.44 -29.45 39.33
N VAL A 467 -3.18 -29.73 39.65
CA VAL A 467 -2.21 -28.72 40.13
C VAL A 467 -1.45 -28.09 38.97
N PHE A 468 -1.04 -28.88 37.98
CA PHE A 468 -0.25 -28.41 36.84
C PHE A 468 -1.08 -27.57 35.86
N LEU A 469 -2.29 -28.02 35.54
CA LEU A 469 -3.12 -27.41 34.49
C LEU A 469 -3.46 -25.94 34.78
N PRO A 470 -3.90 -25.54 35.99
CA PRO A 470 -4.15 -24.12 36.29
C PRO A 470 -2.89 -23.24 36.21
N HIS A 471 -1.73 -23.77 36.64
CA HIS A 471 -0.46 -23.04 36.56
C HIS A 471 0.03 -22.92 35.12
N TYR A 472 -0.17 -23.96 34.31
CA TYR A 472 0.12 -23.94 32.88
C TYR A 472 -0.76 -22.94 32.14
N LEU A 473 -2.07 -22.97 32.38
CA LEU A 473 -3.02 -22.03 31.78
C LEU A 473 -2.72 -20.58 32.18
N LEU A 474 -2.39 -20.32 33.46
CA LEU A 474 -1.98 -19.00 33.92
C LEU A 474 -0.67 -18.55 33.26
N SER A 475 0.32 -19.44 33.14
CA SER A 475 1.59 -19.13 32.47
C SER A 475 1.38 -18.82 30.99
N LEU A 476 0.55 -19.61 30.32
CA LEU A 476 0.17 -19.40 28.93
C LEU A 476 -0.54 -18.07 28.74
N MET A 477 -1.53 -17.75 29.58
CA MET A 477 -2.25 -16.47 29.55
C MET A 477 -1.30 -15.29 29.74
N LEU A 478 -0.39 -15.36 30.70
CA LEU A 478 0.53 -14.26 30.97
C LEU A 478 1.57 -14.08 29.85
N VAL A 479 2.11 -15.17 29.29
CA VAL A 479 3.02 -15.13 28.13
C VAL A 479 2.31 -14.57 26.91
N ALA A 480 1.06 -14.98 26.66
CA ALA A 480 0.26 -14.45 25.57
C ALA A 480 0.00 -12.95 25.78
N ALA A 481 -0.44 -12.54 26.97
CA ALA A 481 -0.71 -11.14 27.30
C ALA A 481 0.55 -10.26 27.16
N SER A 482 1.69 -10.68 27.70
CA SER A 482 2.95 -9.92 27.59
C SER A 482 3.41 -9.81 26.14
N SER A 483 3.28 -10.88 25.36
CA SER A 483 3.66 -10.89 23.94
C SER A 483 2.77 -9.96 23.12
N VAL A 484 1.45 -9.97 23.35
CA VAL A 484 0.50 -9.07 22.68
C VAL A 484 0.78 -7.60 23.01
N LEU A 485 1.04 -7.26 24.28
CA LEU A 485 1.34 -5.89 24.68
C LEU A 485 2.67 -5.40 24.10
N LEU A 486 3.67 -6.27 23.97
CA LEU A 486 4.94 -5.91 23.34
C LEU A 486 4.74 -5.65 21.84
N VAL A 487 3.99 -6.50 21.14
CA VAL A 487 3.65 -6.28 19.73
C VAL A 487 2.85 -5.00 19.56
N LEU A 488 1.88 -4.73 20.43
CA LEU A 488 1.12 -3.47 20.43
C LEU A 488 2.04 -2.25 20.63
N THR A 489 3.02 -2.35 21.53
CA THR A 489 4.00 -1.28 21.76
C THR A 489 4.82 -1.04 20.50
N MET A 490 5.36 -2.09 19.88
CA MET A 490 6.13 -1.98 18.63
C MET A 490 5.29 -1.41 17.50
N PHE A 491 4.04 -1.87 17.36
CA PHE A 491 3.08 -1.34 16.41
C PHE A 491 2.84 0.17 16.61
N MET A 492 2.62 0.61 17.85
CA MET A 492 2.41 2.03 18.14
C MET A 492 3.65 2.87 17.88
N ILE A 493 4.85 2.37 18.21
CA ILE A 493 6.12 3.03 17.86
C ILE A 493 6.25 3.18 16.35
N PHE A 494 5.99 2.11 15.60
CA PHE A 494 6.04 2.13 14.14
C PHE A 494 5.03 3.12 13.55
N ASN A 495 3.78 3.09 14.04
CA ASN A 495 2.72 4.01 13.63
C ASN A 495 3.04 5.48 13.95
N ALA A 496 3.68 5.75 15.08
CA ALA A 496 4.08 7.10 15.46
C ALA A 496 5.16 7.70 14.53
N ASN A 497 5.97 6.85 13.87
CA ASN A 497 7.01 7.29 12.95
C ASN A 497 6.55 7.31 11.48
N LEU A 498 5.63 6.43 11.09
CA LEU A 498 5.22 6.24 9.69
C LEU A 498 3.80 6.71 9.38
N GLU A 499 3.06 7.19 10.38
CA GLU A 499 1.80 7.89 10.22
C GLU A 499 0.65 7.10 9.54
N PHE A 500 0.71 5.77 9.55
CA PHE A 500 -0.32 4.89 8.97
C PHE A 500 -1.72 5.20 9.51
N TYR A 501 -1.89 5.32 10.82
CA TYR A 501 -3.17 5.52 11.49
C TYR A 501 -3.16 6.81 12.28
N ALA A 502 -4.23 7.60 12.16
CA ALA A 502 -4.42 8.82 12.93
C ALA A 502 -5.20 8.57 14.24
N SER A 503 -5.90 7.43 14.33
CA SER A 503 -6.69 7.07 15.50
C SER A 503 -6.90 5.56 15.63
N TRP A 504 -7.35 5.12 16.81
CA TRP A 504 -7.83 3.74 17.01
C TRP A 504 -9.03 3.39 16.11
N GLN A 505 -9.86 4.37 15.76
CA GLN A 505 -10.99 4.16 14.85
C GLN A 505 -10.51 3.87 13.42
N ASP A 506 -9.41 4.48 12.99
CA ASP A 506 -8.81 4.18 11.68
C ASP A 506 -8.30 2.74 11.63
N VAL A 507 -7.69 2.24 12.71
CA VAL A 507 -7.28 0.83 12.80
C VAL A 507 -8.48 -0.10 12.66
N VAL A 508 -9.60 0.21 13.32
CA VAL A 508 -10.83 -0.60 13.19
C VAL A 508 -11.37 -0.55 11.76
N ARG A 509 -11.34 0.62 11.10
CA ARG A 509 -11.77 0.77 9.72
C ARG A 509 -10.89 -0.06 8.78
N GLU A 510 -9.58 0.01 8.94
CA GLU A 510 -8.61 -0.78 8.20
C GLU A 510 -8.88 -2.28 8.32
N VAL A 511 -9.04 -2.76 9.56
CA VAL A 511 -9.38 -4.17 9.80
C VAL A 511 -10.70 -4.54 9.12
N GLY A 512 -11.68 -3.64 9.14
CA GLY A 512 -12.94 -3.82 8.40
C GLY A 512 -12.71 -4.00 6.89
N VAL A 513 -11.86 -3.18 6.29
CA VAL A 513 -11.48 -3.29 4.87
C VAL A 513 -10.76 -4.62 4.61
N LEU A 514 -9.75 -4.95 5.42
CA LEU A 514 -8.96 -6.19 5.28
C LEU A 514 -9.76 -7.48 5.53
N LEU A 515 -10.82 -7.42 6.32
CA LEU A 515 -11.71 -8.58 6.55
C LEU A 515 -12.77 -8.72 5.44
N ALA A 516 -13.19 -7.61 4.83
CA ALA A 516 -14.17 -7.63 3.75
C ALA A 516 -13.61 -8.13 2.41
N THR A 517 -12.30 -8.32 2.29
CA THR A 517 -11.64 -8.86 1.09
C THR A 517 -11.59 -10.39 1.03
N ARG A 518 -12.08 -11.09 2.07
CA ARG A 518 -12.11 -12.55 2.18
C ARG A 518 -13.38 -13.19 1.66
#